data_AF-A0A1G6J5S2-F1
#
_entry.id   AF-A0A1G6J5S2-F1
#
_cell.length_a   1.000
_cell.length_b   1.000
_cell.length_c   1.000
_cell.angle_alpha   90.00
_cell.angle_beta   90.00
_cell.angle_gamma   90.00
#
_symmetry.space_group_name_H-M   'P 1'
#
loop_
_entity.id
_entity.type
_entity.pdbx_description
1 polymer ?
#
loop_
_entity_poly.entity_id
_entity_poly.type
_entity_poly.pdbx_seq_one_letter_code
_entity_poly.pdbx_strand_id
1 'polypeptide(L)'
;MQTPGEFVSGQVRSVREKVDQLAGTVAAEAQQVSAVRSQVGEYIREQRNAARVSLRELARTAGVSNPYLSQVERGLRKPSAEILAAIARGLKISAESLYEQAGILDRRAGNPDTVAAIRSDEHLSERHRAVLLELYETYVREHAASGGPAAGDAPPQDHPAGGPPAPNPSKESA
;
A
#
# COMPACT_ATOMS: atom_id res chain seq x y z
N MET A 1 56.89 10.10 -7.08
CA MET A 1 56.01 10.90 -7.95
C MET A 1 55.26 9.92 -8.85
N GLN A 2 53.93 9.80 -8.72
CA GLN A 2 53.13 8.93 -9.59
C GLN A 2 53.06 9.50 -11.00
N THR A 3 53.06 8.63 -12.01
CA THR A 3 52.97 9.05 -13.42
C THR A 3 51.52 9.40 -13.79
N PRO A 4 51.28 10.37 -14.70
CA PRO A 4 49.91 10.76 -15.08
C PRO A 4 49.02 9.61 -15.58
N GLY A 5 49.60 8.56 -16.18
CA GLY A 5 48.86 7.38 -16.67
C GLY A 5 48.34 6.45 -15.56
N GLU A 6 49.03 6.35 -14.42
CA GLU A 6 48.56 5.57 -13.26
C GLU A 6 47.36 6.22 -12.57
N PHE A 7 47.32 7.55 -12.52
CA PHE A 7 46.22 8.31 -11.92
C PHE A 7 44.91 8.12 -12.71
N VAL A 8 44.97 8.23 -14.04
CA VAL A 8 43.80 8.03 -14.92
C VAL A 8 43.33 6.57 -14.85
N SER A 9 44.25 5.60 -14.84
CA SER A 9 43.91 4.17 -14.76
C SER A 9 43.23 3.81 -13.43
N GLY A 10 43.68 4.41 -12.31
CA GLY A 10 43.05 4.26 -11.00
C GLY A 10 41.64 4.84 -10.94
N GLN A 11 41.41 6.01 -11.55
CA GLN A 11 40.08 6.62 -11.63
C GLN A 11 39.11 5.79 -12.48
N VAL A 12 39.55 5.29 -13.65
CA VAL A 12 38.70 4.46 -14.52
C VAL A 12 38.32 3.13 -13.83
N ARG A 13 39.25 2.52 -13.08
CA ARG A 13 38.97 1.31 -12.30
C ARG A 13 37.92 1.56 -11.22
N SER A 14 38.05 2.66 -10.47
CA SER A 14 37.09 3.03 -9.42
C SER A 14 35.70 3.33 -9.98
N VAL A 15 35.60 3.99 -11.14
CA VAL A 15 34.32 4.23 -11.82
C VAL A 15 33.68 2.90 -12.26
N ARG A 16 34.47 1.97 -12.81
CA ARG A 16 33.98 0.65 -13.22
C ARG A 16 33.46 -0.16 -12.04
N GLU A 17 34.19 -0.19 -10.93
CA GLU A 17 33.76 -0.86 -9.70
C GLU A 17 32.45 -0.27 -9.14
N LYS A 18 32.29 1.06 -9.17
CA LYS A 18 31.03 1.73 -8.78
C LYS A 18 29.87 1.40 -9.72
N VAL A 19 30.11 1.31 -11.03
CA VAL A 19 29.09 0.93 -12.01
C VAL A 19 28.65 -0.53 -11.80
N ASP A 20 29.59 -1.45 -11.57
CA ASP A 20 29.29 -2.86 -11.31
C ASP A 20 28.48 -3.04 -10.02
N GLN A 21 28.79 -2.24 -8.98
CA GLN A 21 28.00 -2.21 -7.73
C GLN A 21 26.57 -1.67 -7.94
N LEU A 22 26.43 -0.56 -8.68
CA LEU A 22 25.11 0.01 -8.99
C LEU A 22 24.26 -0.95 -9.83
N ALA A 23 24.87 -1.59 -10.83
CA ALA A 23 24.22 -2.61 -11.64
C ALA A 23 23.74 -3.79 -10.77
N GLY A 24 24.54 -4.21 -9.79
CA GLY A 24 24.14 -5.22 -8.80
C GLY A 24 22.92 -4.82 -7.97
N THR A 25 22.87 -3.57 -7.48
CA THR A 25 21.72 -3.06 -6.71
C THR A 25 20.43 -2.99 -7.53
N VAL A 26 20.51 -2.49 -8.77
CA VAL A 26 19.35 -2.38 -9.66
C VAL A 26 18.81 -3.77 -10.04
N ALA A 27 19.70 -4.77 -10.22
CA ALA A 27 19.28 -6.13 -10.48
C ALA A 27 18.52 -6.76 -9.30
N ALA A 28 18.99 -6.53 -8.07
CA ALA A 28 18.33 -7.00 -6.86
C ALA A 28 16.94 -6.34 -6.67
N GLU A 29 16.85 -5.02 -6.87
CA GLU A 29 15.58 -4.29 -6.82
C GLU A 29 14.60 -4.79 -7.89
N ALA A 30 15.07 -5.04 -9.12
CA ALA A 30 14.23 -5.57 -10.19
C ALA A 30 13.67 -6.96 -9.87
N GLN A 31 14.48 -7.82 -9.23
CA GLN A 31 14.05 -9.14 -8.76
C GLN A 31 13.00 -9.01 -7.65
N GLN A 32 13.21 -8.12 -6.67
CA GLN A 32 12.26 -7.87 -5.60
C GLN A 32 10.92 -7.34 -6.13
N VAL A 33 10.96 -6.35 -7.03
CA VAL A 33 9.75 -5.83 -7.69
C VAL A 33 9.03 -6.93 -8.46
N SER A 34 9.76 -7.83 -9.12
CA SER A 34 9.15 -8.95 -9.81
C SER A 34 8.49 -9.94 -8.86
N ALA A 35 9.12 -10.27 -7.74
CA ALA A 35 8.56 -11.14 -6.71
C ALA A 35 7.26 -10.56 -6.14
N VAL A 36 7.23 -9.26 -5.83
CA VAL A 36 6.04 -8.55 -5.35
C VAL A 36 4.90 -8.62 -6.38
N ARG A 37 5.18 -8.39 -7.66
CA ARG A 37 4.14 -8.51 -8.72
C ARG A 37 3.56 -9.91 -8.81
N SER A 38 4.41 -10.94 -8.75
CA SER A 38 3.97 -12.33 -8.77
C SER A 38 3.10 -12.66 -7.56
N GLN A 39 3.50 -12.19 -6.37
CA GLN A 39 2.76 -12.37 -5.13
C GLN A 39 1.36 -11.74 -5.17
N VAL A 40 1.23 -10.50 -5.70
CA VAL A 40 -0.09 -9.87 -5.92
C VAL A 40 -0.94 -10.68 -6.88
N GLY A 41 -0.36 -11.09 -8.00
CA GLY A 41 -1.07 -11.84 -9.03
C GLY A 41 -1.62 -13.17 -8.50
N GLU A 42 -0.80 -13.88 -7.75
CA GLU A 42 -1.16 -15.12 -7.07
C GLU A 42 -2.27 -14.89 -6.04
N TYR A 43 -2.15 -13.86 -5.19
CA TYR A 43 -3.18 -13.52 -4.22
C TYR A 43 -4.52 -13.18 -4.87
N ILE A 44 -4.55 -12.40 -5.95
CA ILE A 44 -5.79 -12.12 -6.71
C ILE A 44 -6.42 -13.42 -7.21
N ARG A 45 -5.61 -14.33 -7.75
CA ARG A 45 -6.07 -15.63 -8.24
C ARG A 45 -6.66 -16.49 -7.13
N GLU A 46 -6.01 -16.54 -5.96
CA GLU A 46 -6.48 -17.26 -4.79
C GLU A 46 -7.82 -16.72 -4.30
N GLN A 47 -7.93 -15.41 -4.10
CA GLN A 47 -9.18 -14.76 -3.65
C GLN A 47 -10.31 -14.98 -4.65
N ARG A 48 -10.02 -14.90 -5.95
CA ARG A 48 -10.99 -15.20 -7.00
C ARG A 48 -11.49 -16.64 -6.94
N ASN A 49 -10.59 -17.61 -6.75
CA ASN A 49 -10.95 -19.01 -6.63
C ASN A 49 -11.76 -19.29 -5.35
N ALA A 50 -11.37 -18.68 -4.23
CA ALA A 50 -12.10 -18.77 -2.96
C ALA A 50 -13.53 -18.22 -3.07
N ALA A 51 -13.69 -17.08 -3.77
CA ALA A 51 -14.99 -16.48 -4.08
C ALA A 51 -15.78 -17.24 -5.17
N ARG A 52 -15.18 -18.27 -5.80
CA ARG A 52 -15.76 -19.04 -6.92
C ARG A 52 -16.17 -18.17 -8.11
N VAL A 53 -15.46 -17.06 -8.32
CA VAL A 53 -15.71 -16.14 -9.44
C VAL A 53 -14.84 -16.53 -10.63
N SER A 54 -15.41 -16.54 -11.84
CA SER A 54 -14.61 -16.80 -13.03
C SER A 54 -13.70 -15.61 -13.37
N LEU A 55 -12.55 -15.84 -14.00
CA LEU A 55 -11.66 -14.77 -14.47
C LEU A 55 -12.41 -13.76 -15.37
N ARG A 56 -13.33 -14.27 -16.20
CA ARG A 56 -14.13 -13.44 -17.12
C ARG A 56 -15.14 -12.57 -16.39
N GLU A 57 -15.67 -13.05 -15.28
CA GLU A 57 -16.60 -12.29 -14.45
C GLU A 57 -15.89 -11.23 -13.62
N LEU A 58 -14.77 -11.57 -12.98
CA LEU A 58 -13.96 -10.59 -12.25
C LEU A 58 -13.47 -9.46 -13.17
N ALA A 59 -13.04 -9.79 -14.39
CA ALA A 59 -12.64 -8.79 -15.37
C ALA A 59 -13.80 -7.82 -15.70
N ARG A 60 -15.02 -8.33 -15.88
CA ARG A 60 -16.20 -7.50 -16.13
C ARG A 60 -16.54 -6.60 -14.95
N THR A 61 -16.56 -7.13 -13.73
CA THR A 61 -16.90 -6.35 -12.53
C THR A 61 -15.84 -5.32 -12.18
N ALA A 62 -14.56 -5.63 -12.44
CA ALA A 62 -13.44 -4.70 -12.26
C ALA A 62 -13.27 -3.70 -13.42
N GLY A 63 -14.06 -3.80 -14.49
CA GLY A 63 -13.98 -2.88 -15.64
C GLY A 63 -12.69 -3.01 -16.45
N VAL A 64 -12.05 -4.19 -16.45
CA VAL A 64 -10.81 -4.45 -17.18
C VAL A 64 -10.99 -5.55 -18.23
N SER A 65 -10.07 -5.62 -19.19
CA SER A 65 -10.10 -6.69 -20.18
C SER A 65 -9.68 -8.03 -19.55
N ASN A 66 -10.30 -9.12 -19.98
CA ASN A 66 -9.94 -10.46 -19.53
C ASN A 66 -8.47 -10.84 -19.81
N PRO A 67 -7.89 -10.51 -20.99
CA PRO A 67 -6.47 -10.73 -21.25
C PRO A 67 -5.56 -9.96 -20.28
N TYR A 68 -5.92 -8.72 -19.94
CA TYR A 68 -5.15 -7.92 -18.99
C TYR A 68 -5.17 -8.53 -17.59
N LEU A 69 -6.34 -8.90 -17.07
CA LEU A 69 -6.45 -9.54 -15.76
C LEU A 69 -5.69 -10.88 -15.71
N SER A 70 -5.72 -11.66 -16.80
CA SER A 70 -4.90 -12.88 -16.93
C SER A 70 -3.39 -12.61 -16.81
N GLN A 71 -2.91 -11.50 -17.37
CA GLN A 71 -1.50 -11.12 -17.25
C GLN A 71 -1.16 -10.67 -15.83
N VAL A 72 -2.07 -9.95 -15.16
CA VAL A 72 -1.91 -9.53 -13.76
C VAL A 72 -1.83 -10.75 -12.84
N GLU A 73 -2.74 -11.73 -12.95
CA GLU A 73 -2.71 -12.95 -12.12
C GLU A 73 -1.43 -13.80 -12.30
N ARG A 74 -0.70 -13.59 -13.39
CA ARG A 74 0.59 -14.25 -13.68
C ARG A 74 1.81 -13.41 -13.32
N GLY A 75 1.63 -12.24 -12.72
CA GLY A 75 2.71 -11.29 -12.40
C GLY A 75 3.37 -10.62 -13.61
N LEU A 76 2.78 -10.77 -14.81
CA LEU A 76 3.34 -10.25 -16.08
C LEU A 76 3.02 -8.78 -16.31
N ARG A 77 2.03 -8.23 -15.60
CA ARG A 77 1.63 -6.82 -15.67
C ARG A 77 1.53 -6.24 -14.28
N LYS A 78 2.01 -5.00 -14.13
CA LYS A 78 1.82 -4.20 -12.91
C LYS A 78 0.49 -3.46 -13.01
N PRO A 79 -0.51 -3.79 -12.17
CA PRO A 79 -1.75 -3.02 -12.10
C PRO A 79 -1.51 -1.66 -11.41
N SER A 80 -2.31 -0.64 -11.78
CA SER A 80 -2.34 0.62 -11.05
C SER A 80 -3.14 0.49 -9.75
N ALA A 81 -3.01 1.46 -8.85
CA ALA A 81 -3.78 1.49 -7.60
C ALA A 81 -5.31 1.52 -7.85
N GLU A 82 -5.75 2.23 -8.89
CA GLU A 82 -7.16 2.29 -9.28
C GLU A 82 -7.69 0.94 -9.76
N ILE A 83 -6.88 0.22 -10.55
CA ILE A 83 -7.21 -1.13 -11.03
C ILE A 83 -7.24 -2.12 -9.88
N LEU A 84 -6.27 -2.06 -8.96
CA LEU A 84 -6.27 -2.87 -7.75
C LEU A 84 -7.53 -2.62 -6.90
N ALA A 85 -7.94 -1.36 -6.73
CA ALA A 85 -9.19 -1.03 -6.06
C ALA A 85 -10.42 -1.59 -6.79
N ALA A 86 -10.45 -1.55 -8.12
CA ALA A 86 -11.54 -2.13 -8.90
C ALA A 86 -11.62 -3.65 -8.77
N ILE A 87 -10.47 -4.33 -8.78
CA ILE A 87 -10.36 -5.78 -8.54
C ILE A 87 -10.81 -6.12 -7.11
N ALA A 88 -10.39 -5.33 -6.10
CA ALA A 88 -10.81 -5.49 -4.71
C ALA A 88 -12.34 -5.43 -4.57
N ARG A 89 -12.98 -4.43 -5.20
CA ARG A 89 -14.45 -4.31 -5.25
C ARG A 89 -15.10 -5.51 -5.92
N GLY A 90 -14.54 -5.98 -7.04
CA GLY A 90 -15.04 -7.15 -7.76
C GLY A 90 -14.95 -8.45 -6.94
N LEU A 91 -13.95 -8.56 -6.06
CA LEU A 91 -13.75 -9.68 -5.14
C LEU A 91 -14.44 -9.50 -3.79
N LYS A 92 -15.00 -8.32 -3.51
CA LYS A 92 -15.58 -7.93 -2.21
C LYS A 92 -14.59 -8.06 -1.05
N ILE A 93 -13.33 -7.71 -1.29
CA ILE A 93 -12.26 -7.68 -0.28
C ILE A 93 -11.75 -6.24 -0.08
N SER A 94 -10.99 -6.00 0.98
CA SER A 94 -10.37 -4.70 1.21
C SER A 94 -9.30 -4.40 0.14
N ALA A 95 -9.32 -3.18 -0.39
CA ALA A 95 -8.28 -2.69 -1.31
C ALA A 95 -6.92 -2.58 -0.60
N GLU A 96 -6.93 -2.32 0.71
CA GLU A 96 -5.74 -2.26 1.56
C GLU A 96 -4.93 -3.56 1.50
N SER A 97 -5.61 -4.71 1.61
CA SER A 97 -4.98 -6.03 1.54
C SER A 97 -4.27 -6.25 0.19
N LEU A 98 -4.85 -5.74 -0.90
CA LEU A 98 -4.21 -5.80 -2.22
C LEU A 98 -3.04 -4.83 -2.36
N TYR A 99 -3.13 -3.65 -1.75
CA TYR A 99 -2.03 -2.67 -1.71
C TYR A 99 -0.84 -3.19 -0.92
N GLU A 100 -1.07 -3.96 0.14
CA GLU A 100 -0.01 -4.60 0.93
C GLU A 100 0.70 -5.69 0.17
N GLN A 101 -0.05 -6.59 -0.46
CA GLN A 101 0.56 -7.60 -1.32
C GLN A 101 1.35 -6.94 -2.46
N ALA A 102 0.92 -5.76 -2.91
CA ALA A 102 1.60 -4.98 -3.95
C ALA A 102 2.80 -4.16 -3.46
N GLY A 103 3.10 -4.19 -2.15
CA GLY A 103 4.15 -3.35 -1.56
C GLY A 103 3.88 -1.85 -1.74
N ILE A 104 2.62 -1.47 -1.98
CA ILE A 104 2.16 -0.07 -2.04
C ILE A 104 1.84 0.41 -0.62
N LEU A 105 1.38 -0.51 0.24
CA LEU A 105 1.27 -0.29 1.67
C LEU A 105 2.27 -1.20 2.40
N ASP A 106 3.11 -0.63 3.25
CA ASP A 106 3.96 -1.41 4.16
C ASP A 106 3.27 -1.53 5.52
N ARG A 107 2.63 -2.68 5.79
CA ARG A 107 2.06 -2.99 7.13
C ARG A 107 3.13 -3.49 8.12
N ARG A 108 4.39 -3.68 7.67
CA ARG A 108 5.42 -4.43 8.43
C ARG A 108 6.24 -3.64 9.42
N ALA A 109 6.10 -2.33 9.47
CA ALA A 109 6.54 -1.58 10.62
C ALA A 109 5.31 -0.86 11.15
N GLY A 110 5.03 -0.98 12.44
CA GLY A 110 4.31 0.12 13.08
C GLY A 110 5.00 1.39 12.60
N ASN A 111 4.25 2.25 11.90
CA ASN A 111 4.82 3.31 11.09
C ASN A 111 5.97 3.99 11.88
N PRO A 112 7.24 3.82 11.46
CA PRO A 112 8.37 4.34 12.20
C PRO A 112 8.27 5.86 12.36
N ASP A 113 7.55 6.52 11.45
CA ASP A 113 7.21 7.93 11.52
C ASP A 113 6.25 8.24 12.68
N THR A 114 5.36 7.31 13.05
CA THR A 114 4.47 7.47 14.22
C THR A 114 5.24 7.41 15.53
N VAL A 115 6.14 6.44 15.69
CA VAL A 115 7.01 6.35 16.88
C VAL A 115 7.93 7.55 16.97
N ALA A 116 8.48 8.00 15.83
CA ALA A 116 9.30 9.21 15.76
C ALA A 116 8.49 10.47 16.11
N ALA A 117 7.27 10.62 15.59
CA ALA A 117 6.40 11.75 15.87
C ALA A 117 6.01 11.86 17.35
N ILE A 118 5.66 10.74 18.00
CA ILE A 118 5.35 10.71 19.44
C ILE A 118 6.59 11.12 20.27
N ARG A 119 7.79 10.74 19.83
CA ARG A 119 9.05 11.11 20.50
C ARG A 119 9.45 12.56 20.28
N SER A 120 9.07 13.18 19.17
CA SER A 120 9.41 14.57 18.87
C SER A 120 8.35 15.59 19.25
N ASP A 121 7.16 15.16 19.72
CA ASP A 121 6.10 16.06 20.14
C ASP A 121 6.47 16.80 21.43
N GLU A 122 6.59 18.12 21.32
CA GLU A 122 6.95 19.04 22.41
C GLU A 122 5.81 19.27 23.42
N HIS A 123 4.56 18.97 23.04
CA HIS A 123 3.40 19.11 23.91
C HIS A 123 3.19 17.90 24.83
N LEU A 124 3.90 16.79 24.58
CA LEU A 124 3.85 15.60 25.42
C LEU A 124 4.87 15.69 26.56
N SER A 125 4.39 15.50 27.79
CA SER A 125 5.29 15.22 28.91
C SER A 125 5.98 13.88 28.71
N GLU A 126 7.18 13.71 29.28
CA GLU A 126 7.93 12.44 29.23
C GLU A 126 7.08 11.25 29.71
N ARG A 127 6.23 11.46 30.72
CA ARG A 127 5.31 10.44 31.21
C ARG A 127 4.23 10.09 30.20
N HIS A 128 3.63 11.07 29.54
CA HIS A 128 2.59 10.83 28.53
C HIS A 128 3.17 10.17 27.27
N ARG A 129 4.36 10.59 26.85
CA ARG A 129 5.11 9.99 25.76
C ARG A 129 5.41 8.51 26.04
N ALA A 130 5.89 8.18 27.24
CA ALA A 130 6.18 6.81 27.63
C ALA A 130 4.91 5.91 27.56
N VAL A 131 3.77 6.40 28.07
CA VAL A 131 2.50 5.66 28.05
C VAL A 131 1.99 5.46 26.63
N LEU A 132 2.05 6.47 25.77
CA LEU A 132 1.61 6.36 24.39
C LEU A 132 2.45 5.36 23.59
N LEU A 133 3.77 5.35 23.81
CA LEU A 133 4.66 4.37 23.19
C LEU A 133 4.39 2.96 23.71
N GLU A 134 4.17 2.79 25.01
CA GLU A 134 3.83 1.49 25.60
C GLU A 134 2.52 0.92 25.05
N LEU A 135 1.48 1.75 24.95
CA LEU A 135 0.18 1.38 24.37
C LEU A 135 0.33 1.02 22.89
N TYR A 136 1.08 1.83 22.14
CA TYR A 136 1.32 1.59 20.72
C TYR A 136 2.09 0.29 20.47
N GLU A 137 3.17 0.05 21.22
CA GLU A 137 3.96 -1.18 21.11
C GLU A 137 3.13 -2.42 21.49
N THR A 138 2.25 -2.29 22.48
CA THR A 138 1.33 -3.36 22.87
C THR A 138 0.33 -3.65 21.76
N TYR A 139 -0.31 -2.61 21.22
CA TYR A 139 -1.26 -2.73 20.11
C TYR A 139 -0.63 -3.38 18.87
N VAL A 140 0.56 -2.94 18.46
CA VAL A 140 1.28 -3.51 17.30
C VAL A 140 1.65 -4.97 17.56
N ARG A 141 2.08 -5.31 18.77
CA ARG A 141 2.42 -6.69 19.17
C ARG A 141 1.19 -7.60 19.13
N GLU A 142 0.05 -7.13 19.65
CA GLU A 142 -1.21 -7.88 19.67
C GLU A 142 -1.80 -8.05 18.28
N HIS A 143 -1.75 -7.02 17.43
CA HIS A 143 -2.21 -7.11 16.04
C HIS A 143 -1.29 -7.96 15.15
N ALA A 144 0.03 -7.96 15.40
CA ALA A 144 0.97 -8.85 14.74
C ALA A 144 0.72 -10.32 15.12
N ALA A 145 0.33 -10.60 16.36
CA ALA A 145 0.04 -11.95 16.85
C ALA A 145 -1.34 -12.49 16.40
N SER A 146 -2.30 -11.60 16.13
CA SER A 146 -3.68 -11.97 15.82
C SER A 146 -4.03 -12.03 14.33
N GLY A 147 -3.17 -11.54 13.42
CA GLY A 147 -3.32 -11.72 11.97
C GLY A 147 -4.62 -11.19 11.35
N GLY A 148 -5.39 -10.35 12.07
CA GLY A 148 -6.69 -9.81 11.65
C GLY A 148 -6.64 -8.30 11.40
N PRO A 149 -7.42 -7.78 10.44
CA PRO A 149 -7.36 -6.38 10.04
C PRO A 149 -7.82 -5.46 11.18
N ALA A 150 -7.07 -4.40 11.43
CA ALA A 150 -7.51 -3.25 12.20
C ALA A 150 -8.63 -2.54 11.41
N ALA A 151 -9.88 -2.95 11.65
CA ALA A 151 -11.02 -2.17 11.25
C ALA A 151 -11.00 -0.85 12.04
N GLY A 152 -10.83 0.27 11.35
CA GLY A 152 -11.16 1.59 11.90
C GLY A 152 -10.07 2.63 11.78
N ASP A 153 -9.88 3.16 10.57
CA ASP A 153 -9.62 4.60 10.44
C ASP A 153 -10.51 5.14 9.30
N ALA A 154 -11.81 5.14 9.58
CA ALA A 154 -12.75 5.98 8.85
C ALA A 154 -12.69 7.37 9.52
N PRO A 155 -12.32 8.44 8.79
CA PRO A 155 -12.35 9.78 9.36
C PRO A 155 -13.78 10.13 9.80
N PRO A 156 -13.95 10.97 10.85
CA PRO A 156 -15.27 11.41 11.27
C PRO A 156 -15.94 12.12 10.10
N GLN A 157 -17.03 11.55 9.59
CA GLN A 157 -17.89 12.23 8.64
C GLN A 157 -18.67 13.28 9.41
N ASP A 158 -18.28 14.54 9.27
CA ASP A 158 -19.09 15.70 9.65
C ASP A 158 -20.43 15.66 8.89
N HIS A 159 -21.41 15.03 9.50
CA HIS A 159 -22.82 15.19 9.15
C HIS A 159 -23.43 16.21 10.10
N PRO A 160 -23.89 17.39 9.64
CA PRO A 160 -24.70 18.25 10.47
C PRO A 160 -26.09 17.60 10.66
N ALA A 161 -26.40 17.22 11.89
CA ALA A 161 -27.72 16.76 12.29
C ALA A 161 -28.60 17.92 12.77
N GLY A 162 -29.81 18.03 12.21
CA GLY A 162 -30.98 18.66 12.85
C GLY A 162 -31.37 20.05 12.29
N GLY A 163 -32.58 20.27 11.79
CA GLY A 163 -33.79 19.44 11.86
C GLY A 163 -34.97 20.03 11.05
N PRO A 164 -36.16 19.41 11.10
CA PRO A 164 -37.41 19.97 10.57
C PRO A 164 -38.16 20.73 11.68
N PRO A 165 -39.38 21.30 11.48
CA PRO A 165 -40.06 21.82 10.29
C PRO A 165 -40.66 23.24 10.52
N ALA A 166 -41.27 23.88 9.51
CA ALA A 166 -42.54 24.63 9.68
C ALA A 166 -43.18 25.06 8.33
N PRO A 167 -44.51 25.28 8.27
CA PRO A 167 -45.29 25.26 7.03
C PRO A 167 -45.93 26.59 6.57
N ASN A 168 -46.38 26.58 5.30
CA ASN A 168 -47.52 27.32 4.69
C ASN A 168 -47.36 28.86 4.45
N PRO A 169 -48.25 29.55 3.70
CA PRO A 169 -49.36 29.10 2.83
C PRO A 169 -49.51 29.81 1.46
N SER A 170 -50.32 29.22 0.56
CA SER A 170 -51.15 29.88 -0.48
C SER A 170 -50.39 30.58 -1.65
N LYS A 171 -50.85 30.65 -2.91
CA LYS A 171 -52.17 30.55 -3.56
C LYS A 171 -51.95 30.63 -5.09
N GLU A 172 -52.91 30.08 -5.86
CA GLU A 172 -53.34 30.50 -7.23
C GLU A 172 -52.28 30.58 -8.36
N SER A 173 -52.54 30.26 -9.63
CA SER A 173 -53.67 29.71 -10.37
C SER A 173 -53.27 29.68 -11.84
N ALA A 174 -53.94 28.79 -12.59
CA ALA A 174 -54.08 28.75 -14.05
C ALA A 174 -52.88 28.21 -14.87
#